data_AF-A0A937UE66-F1
#
_entry.id   AF-A0A937UE66-F1
#
_cell.length_a   1.000
_cell.length_b   1.000
_cell.length_c   1.000
_cell.angle_alpha   90.00
_cell.angle_beta   90.00
_cell.angle_gamma   90.00
#
_symmetry.space_group_name_H-M   'P 1'
#
loop_
_entity.id
_entity.type
_entity.pdbx_description
1 polymer ?
#
loop_
_entity_poly.entity_id
_entity_poly.type
_entity_poly.pdbx_seq_one_letter_code
_entity_poly.pdbx_strand_id
1 'polypeptide(L)'
;MMGKMADNRNSPEAPGHNGCPVCKDLLAHMRRFFDMLEDARRASTSDWLTVEEIAEELRISKNVVYRLIRNGELEAINIVDTNGHIAQRGHYRINRADLQKYVAAKKVKTSPSRSTDTSRSRRFPKVRNHLGL
;
A
#
# COMPACT_ATOMS: atom_id res chain seq x y z
N MET A 1 7.02 -64.07 -0.82
CA MET A 1 7.39 -64.21 -2.24
C MET A 1 6.42 -63.37 -3.05
N MET A 2 6.84 -62.16 -3.46
CA MET A 2 7.14 -61.80 -4.87
C MET A 2 6.02 -62.26 -5.82
N GLY A 3 5.30 -61.46 -6.58
CA GLY A 3 5.43 -60.06 -7.02
C GLY A 3 4.67 -59.95 -8.35
N LYS A 4 4.22 -58.73 -8.68
CA LYS A 4 3.85 -58.18 -10.01
C LYS A 4 2.66 -57.22 -9.87
N MET A 5 2.94 -56.03 -9.37
CA MET A 5 2.17 -54.84 -9.77
C MET A 5 2.58 -54.55 -11.21
N ALA A 6 1.60 -54.59 -12.12
CA ALA A 6 1.82 -54.29 -13.53
C ALA A 6 2.14 -52.81 -13.68
N ASP A 7 3.27 -52.56 -14.34
CA ASP A 7 3.72 -51.26 -14.78
C ASP A 7 2.74 -50.64 -15.79
N ASN A 8 2.40 -49.38 -15.53
CA ASN A 8 2.52 -48.25 -16.46
C ASN A 8 2.02 -48.43 -17.91
N ARG A 9 1.04 -47.60 -18.27
CA ARG A 9 1.15 -46.64 -19.39
C ARG A 9 -0.15 -45.86 -19.52
N ASN A 10 -0.23 -44.71 -18.88
CA ASN A 10 -0.99 -43.54 -19.33
C ASN A 10 -0.51 -42.33 -18.54
N SER A 11 0.80 -42.07 -18.63
CA SER A 11 1.25 -40.67 -18.54
C SER A 11 0.79 -39.99 -19.82
N PRO A 12 0.02 -38.90 -19.77
CA PRO A 12 -0.08 -38.03 -20.92
C PRO A 12 1.33 -37.48 -21.13
N GLU A 13 2.02 -37.98 -22.16
CA GLU A 13 3.24 -37.37 -22.64
C GLU A 13 2.92 -35.89 -22.89
N ALA A 14 3.51 -35.03 -22.07
CA ALA A 14 3.48 -33.60 -22.34
C ALA A 14 4.05 -33.43 -23.75
N PRO A 15 3.28 -32.91 -24.72
CA PRO A 15 3.85 -32.65 -26.02
C PRO A 15 5.01 -31.70 -25.77
N GLY A 16 6.22 -32.13 -26.17
CA GLY A 16 7.42 -31.31 -26.17
C GLY A 16 7.12 -30.08 -26.99
N HIS A 17 6.62 -29.04 -26.32
CA HIS A 17 6.16 -27.83 -26.95
C HIS A 17 7.43 -27.04 -27.25
N ASN A 18 8.10 -27.42 -28.33
CA ASN A 18 9.00 -26.54 -29.06
C ASN A 18 8.18 -25.27 -29.27
N GLY A 19 8.51 -24.25 -28.47
CA GLY A 19 7.51 -23.29 -27.99
C GLY A 19 6.71 -22.68 -29.12
N CYS A 20 5.38 -22.82 -29.05
CA CYS A 20 4.44 -22.30 -30.03
C CYS A 20 4.84 -20.87 -30.41
N PRO A 21 5.17 -20.61 -31.69
CA PRO A 21 5.60 -19.28 -32.12
C PRO A 21 4.50 -18.25 -31.84
N VAL A 22 3.24 -18.63 -32.04
CA VAL A 22 2.07 -17.79 -31.73
C VAL A 22 2.00 -17.45 -30.23
N CYS A 23 2.27 -18.40 -29.34
CA CYS A 23 2.29 -18.11 -27.89
C CYS A 23 3.48 -17.22 -27.50
N LYS A 24 4.64 -17.39 -28.14
CA LYS A 24 5.81 -16.51 -27.90
C LYS A 24 5.52 -15.09 -28.35
N ASP A 25 4.92 -14.92 -29.53
CA ASP A 25 4.55 -13.62 -30.06
C ASP A 25 3.47 -12.96 -29.20
N LEU A 26 2.44 -13.71 -28.81
CA LEU A 26 1.40 -13.22 -27.89
C LEU A 26 2.00 -12.74 -26.56
N LEU A 27 2.91 -13.52 -25.96
CA LEU A 27 3.60 -13.11 -24.72
C LEU A 27 4.47 -11.87 -24.92
N ALA A 28 5.14 -11.73 -26.06
CA ALA A 28 5.92 -10.55 -26.39
C ALA A 28 5.02 -9.31 -26.54
N HIS A 29 3.87 -9.44 -27.20
CA HIS A 29 2.89 -8.37 -27.33
C HIS A 29 2.28 -7.98 -25.98
N MET A 30 1.93 -8.94 -25.13
CA MET A 30 1.43 -8.67 -23.79
C MET A 30 2.46 -7.92 -22.94
N ARG A 31 3.75 -8.31 -22.99
CA ARG A 31 4.82 -7.58 -22.28
C ARG A 31 4.90 -6.13 -22.73
N ARG A 32 4.98 -5.89 -24.04
CA ARG A 32 5.02 -4.51 -24.59
C ARG A 32 3.80 -3.69 -24.20
N PHE A 33 2.62 -4.31 -24.14
CA PHE A 33 1.41 -3.64 -23.69
C PHE A 33 1.50 -3.24 -22.20
N PHE A 34 1.98 -4.14 -21.34
CA PHE A 34 2.18 -3.80 -19.92
C PHE A 34 3.25 -2.72 -19.72
N ASP A 35 4.35 -2.76 -20.47
CA ASP A 35 5.39 -1.72 -20.43
C ASP A 35 4.78 -0.36 -20.81
N MET A 36 3.99 -0.32 -21.89
CA MET A 36 3.30 0.89 -22.34
C MET A 36 2.30 1.43 -21.29
N LEU A 37 1.56 0.54 -20.60
CA LEU A 37 0.67 0.95 -19.51
C LEU A 37 1.46 1.53 -18.33
N GLU A 38 2.62 0.97 -18.00
CA GLU A 38 3.46 1.47 -16.93
C GLU A 38 4.03 2.85 -17.27
N ASP A 39 4.49 3.05 -18.49
CA ASP A 39 4.99 4.34 -18.97
C ASP A 39 3.89 5.40 -19.01
N ALA A 40 2.69 5.06 -19.48
CA ALA A 40 1.54 5.96 -19.45
C ALA A 40 1.14 6.34 -18.02
N ARG A 41 1.25 5.41 -17.07
CA ARG A 41 1.02 5.69 -15.65
C ARG A 41 2.10 6.62 -15.08
N ARG A 42 3.38 6.40 -15.41
CA ARG A 42 4.50 7.26 -14.98
C ARG A 42 4.41 8.66 -15.58
N ALA A 43 4.00 8.77 -16.85
CA ALA A 43 3.80 10.06 -17.52
C ALA A 43 2.62 10.86 -16.94
N SER A 44 1.60 10.18 -16.40
CA SER A 44 0.43 10.82 -15.80
C SER A 44 0.58 11.13 -14.30
N THR A 45 1.57 10.53 -13.63
CA THR A 45 1.92 10.93 -12.26
C THR A 45 2.71 12.24 -12.29
N SER A 46 2.00 13.37 -12.26
CA SER A 46 2.60 14.65 -11.90
C SER A 46 3.44 14.47 -10.62
N ASP A 47 4.67 14.98 -10.63
CA ASP A 47 5.55 14.96 -9.45
C ASP A 47 4.94 15.74 -8.27
N TRP A 48 3.97 16.61 -8.55
CA TRP A 48 3.27 17.43 -7.58
C TRP A 48 1.88 16.89 -7.26
N LEU A 49 1.74 16.42 -6.03
CA LEU A 49 0.51 15.88 -5.45
C LEU A 49 -0.24 16.96 -4.67
N THR A 50 -1.55 16.85 -4.65
CA THR A 50 -2.48 17.62 -3.83
C THR A 50 -2.71 16.95 -2.47
N VAL A 51 -3.32 17.68 -1.55
CA VAL A 51 -3.73 17.16 -0.24
C VAL A 51 -4.72 16.00 -0.39
N GLU A 52 -5.64 16.10 -1.37
CA GLU A 52 -6.59 15.06 -1.76
C GLU A 52 -5.88 13.76 -2.15
N GLU A 53 -4.96 13.83 -3.11
CA GLU A 53 -4.27 12.65 -3.63
C GLU A 53 -3.45 11.94 -2.54
N ILE A 54 -2.82 12.69 -1.64
CA ILE A 54 -2.07 12.13 -0.51
C ILE A 54 -2.99 11.49 0.52
N ALA A 55 -4.13 12.12 0.81
CA ALA A 55 -5.13 11.55 1.70
C ALA A 55 -5.62 10.20 1.18
N GLU A 56 -5.82 10.09 -0.13
CA GLU A 56 -6.20 8.85 -0.80
C GLU A 56 -5.07 7.82 -0.79
N GLU A 57 -3.83 8.22 -1.12
CA GLU A 57 -2.66 7.33 -1.19
C GLU A 57 -2.30 6.76 0.19
N LEU A 58 -2.33 7.58 1.23
CA LEU A 58 -2.02 7.17 2.61
C LEU A 58 -3.24 6.62 3.37
N ARG A 59 -4.44 6.67 2.78
CA ARG A 59 -5.72 6.28 3.42
C ARG A 59 -5.96 7.00 4.75
N ILE A 60 -5.67 8.29 4.80
CA ILE A 60 -5.89 9.17 5.96
C ILE A 60 -6.83 10.32 5.60
N SER A 61 -7.37 11.03 6.59
CA SER A 61 -8.21 12.19 6.30
C SER A 61 -7.36 13.40 5.88
N LYS A 62 -7.94 14.28 5.05
CA LYS A 62 -7.31 15.55 4.65
C LYS A 62 -6.85 16.37 5.86
N ASN A 63 -7.61 16.36 6.96
CA ASN A 63 -7.25 17.05 8.20
C ASN A 63 -5.94 16.53 8.81
N VAL A 64 -5.67 15.23 8.71
CA VAL A 64 -4.39 14.66 9.14
C VAL A 64 -3.28 15.17 8.24
N VAL A 65 -3.47 15.18 6.92
CA VAL A 65 -2.49 15.73 5.97
C VAL A 65 -2.18 17.20 6.26
N TYR A 66 -3.19 18.06 6.45
CA TYR A 66 -2.99 19.45 6.85
C TYR A 66 -2.26 19.59 8.18
N ARG A 67 -2.43 18.65 9.12
CA ARG A 67 -1.69 18.63 10.37
C ARG A 67 -0.22 18.26 10.16
N LEU A 68 0.06 17.26 9.33
CA LEU A 68 1.44 16.87 8.98
C LEU A 68 2.20 18.04 8.35
N ILE A 69 1.54 18.78 7.45
CA ILE A 69 2.12 19.98 6.82
C ILE A 69 2.37 21.08 7.87
N ARG A 70 1.36 21.39 8.71
CA ARG A 70 1.50 22.43 9.75
C ARG A 70 2.52 22.10 10.82
N ASN A 71 2.73 20.82 11.12
CA ASN A 71 3.74 20.35 12.05
C ASN A 71 5.16 20.36 11.44
N GLY A 72 5.29 20.59 10.14
CA GLY A 72 6.56 20.45 9.41
C GLY A 72 7.00 19.00 9.21
N GLU A 73 6.12 18.02 9.41
CA GLU A 73 6.42 16.60 9.19
C GLU A 73 6.39 16.24 7.70
N LEU A 74 5.62 16.99 6.91
CA LEU A 74 5.49 16.81 5.46
C LEU A 74 5.76 18.15 4.76
N GLU A 75 6.78 18.18 3.92
CA GLU A 75 7.17 19.37 3.16
C GLU A 75 6.14 19.67 2.07
N ALA A 76 5.71 20.93 1.97
CA ALA A 76 4.69 21.34 1.02
C ALA A 76 4.88 22.80 0.58
N ILE A 77 4.61 23.07 -0.69
CA ILE A 77 4.57 24.41 -1.27
C ILE A 77 3.14 24.90 -1.25
N ASN A 78 2.88 26.06 -0.65
CA ASN A 78 1.57 26.72 -0.76
C ASN A 78 1.56 27.60 -2.03
N ILE A 79 0.64 27.33 -2.95
CA ILE A 79 0.52 28.11 -4.20
C ILE A 79 -0.18 29.46 -3.96
N VAL A 80 -0.94 29.60 -2.86
CA VAL A 80 -1.70 30.82 -2.60
C VAL A 80 -0.81 31.83 -1.89
N ASP A 81 -0.43 32.88 -2.62
CA ASP A 81 0.08 34.11 -2.04
C ASP A 81 -1.04 34.80 -1.28
N THR A 82 -1.09 34.55 0.02
CA THR A 82 -1.91 35.34 0.93
C THR A 82 -0.98 36.32 1.59
N ASN A 83 -0.88 37.53 1.01
CA ASN A 83 -0.15 38.72 1.47
C ASN A 83 0.22 38.74 2.97
N GLY A 84 1.21 37.95 3.39
CA GLY A 84 1.63 37.78 4.79
C GLY A 84 0.67 37.05 5.75
N HIS A 85 -0.50 36.57 5.33
CA HIS A 85 -1.47 35.87 6.18
C HIS A 85 -1.51 34.38 5.87
N ILE A 86 -1.22 33.51 6.85
CA ILE A 86 -1.35 32.06 6.65
C ILE A 86 -2.85 31.73 6.52
N ALA A 87 -3.32 31.50 5.29
CA ALA A 87 -4.67 30.97 5.06
C ALA A 87 -4.87 29.67 5.87
N GLN A 88 -6.00 29.55 6.57
CA GLN A 88 -6.29 28.35 7.38
C GLN A 88 -6.31 27.05 6.56
N ARG A 89 -6.53 27.16 5.24
CA ARG A 89 -6.44 26.07 4.25
C ARG A 89 -5.76 26.59 2.98
N GLY A 90 -4.42 26.60 2.98
CA GLY A 90 -3.63 26.87 1.78
C GLY A 90 -3.83 25.78 0.72
N HIS A 91 -3.65 26.13 -0.57
CA HIS A 91 -3.59 25.16 -1.65
C HIS A 91 -2.17 24.60 -1.72
N TYR A 92 -1.95 23.51 -0.98
CA TYR A 92 -0.65 22.86 -0.90
C TYR A 92 -0.40 21.92 -2.07
N ARG A 93 0.84 21.97 -2.58
CA ARG A 93 1.43 20.98 -3.46
C ARG A 93 2.60 20.32 -2.76
N ILE A 94 2.65 19.00 -2.85
CA ILE A 94 3.66 18.18 -2.19
C ILE A 94 4.39 17.41 -3.28
N ASN A 95 5.71 17.41 -3.25
CA ASN A 95 6.48 16.61 -4.18
C ASN A 95 6.38 15.12 -3.80
N ARG A 96 6.24 14.24 -4.80
CA ARG A 96 6.20 12.78 -4.59
C ARG A 96 7.45 12.26 -3.88
N ALA A 97 8.63 12.86 -4.13
CA ALA A 97 9.86 12.52 -3.42
C ALA A 97 9.76 12.80 -1.91
N ASP A 98 9.14 13.90 -1.51
CA ASP A 98 9.01 14.28 -0.09
C ASP A 98 7.99 13.40 0.63
N LEU A 99 6.91 13.01 -0.05
CA LEU A 99 5.99 11.98 0.44
C LEU A 99 6.72 10.65 0.68
N GLN A 100 7.57 10.21 -0.26
CA GLN A 100 8.35 8.98 -0.11
C GLN A 100 9.35 9.07 1.06
N LYS A 101 10.02 10.21 1.23
CA LYS A 101 10.90 10.47 2.39
C LYS A 101 10.12 10.35 3.69
N TYR A 102 8.93 10.97 3.77
CA TYR A 102 8.06 10.88 4.95
C TYR A 102 7.67 9.43 5.28
N VAL A 103 7.22 8.67 4.27
CA VAL A 103 6.85 7.26 4.45
C VAL A 103 8.07 6.45 4.90
N ALA A 104 9.24 6.65 4.28
CA ALA A 104 10.47 5.97 4.66
C ALA A 104 10.88 6.27 6.11
N ALA A 105 10.73 7.51 6.56
CA ALA A 105 11.02 7.91 7.94
C ALA A 105 10.05 7.30 8.97
N LYS A 106 8.77 7.11 8.59
CA LYS A 106 7.75 6.48 9.46
C LYS A 106 7.75 4.95 9.41
N LYS A 107 8.61 4.30 8.61
CA LYS A 107 8.71 2.84 8.58
C LYS A 107 9.12 2.31 9.95
N VAL A 108 8.20 1.63 10.61
CA VAL A 108 8.48 0.88 11.83
C VAL A 108 9.20 -0.42 11.43
N LYS A 109 10.34 -0.71 12.07
CA LYS A 109 10.94 -2.06 11.99
C LYS A 109 10.00 -3.02 12.72
N THR A 110 9.09 -3.63 12.00
CA THR A 110 8.29 -4.73 12.55
C THR A 110 9.23 -5.93 12.68
N SER A 111 9.83 -6.12 13.86
CA SER A 111 10.17 -7.47 14.27
C SER A 111 8.88 -8.29 14.26
N PRO A 112 8.85 -9.55 13.83
CA PRO A 112 7.68 -10.41 13.99
C PRO A 112 7.47 -10.67 15.50
N SER A 113 6.92 -9.69 16.21
CA SER A 113 6.62 -9.77 17.62
C SER A 113 5.36 -10.60 17.75
N ARG A 114 5.58 -11.87 18.04
CA ARG A 114 4.62 -12.85 18.56
C ARG A 114 3.64 -12.13 19.50
N SER A 115 2.45 -11.84 18.99
CA SER A 115 1.40 -11.14 19.73
C SER A 115 0.80 -12.08 20.76
N THR A 116 1.42 -12.19 21.92
CA THR A 116 0.69 -12.56 23.15
C THR A 116 -0.12 -11.34 23.54
N ASP A 117 -1.32 -11.25 22.98
CA ASP A 117 -2.33 -10.27 23.35
C ASP A 117 -2.83 -10.62 24.76
N THR A 118 -2.07 -10.23 25.79
CA THR A 118 -2.59 -10.18 27.14
C THR A 118 -3.55 -9.01 27.23
N SER A 119 -4.77 -9.25 26.77
CA SER A 119 -5.93 -8.42 27.06
C SER A 119 -5.97 -8.18 28.56
N ARG A 120 -5.66 -6.94 28.97
CA ARG A 120 -5.88 -6.48 30.33
C ARG A 120 -7.38 -6.50 30.57
N SER A 121 -7.87 -7.60 31.14
CA SER A 121 -9.18 -7.70 31.77
C SER A 121 -9.40 -6.43 32.60
N ARG A 122 -10.29 -5.54 32.12
CA ARG A 122 -10.79 -4.44 32.94
C ARG A 122 -11.61 -5.08 34.04
N ARG A 123 -10.98 -5.36 35.19
CA ARG A 123 -11.70 -5.71 36.41
C ARG A 123 -12.38 -4.44 36.90
N PHE A 124 -13.66 -4.32 36.58
CA PHE A 124 -14.51 -3.33 37.22
C PHE A 124 -14.59 -3.64 38.72
N PRO A 125 -14.53 -2.63 39.61
CA PRO A 125 -14.78 -2.84 41.02
C PRO A 125 -16.20 -3.36 41.21
N LYS A 126 -16.35 -4.37 42.07
CA LYS A 126 -17.64 -5.03 42.34
C LYS A 126 -18.52 -4.05 43.12
N VAL A 127 -19.44 -3.37 42.43
CA VAL A 127 -20.44 -2.53 43.08
C VAL A 127 -21.44 -3.45 43.77
N ARG A 128 -21.62 -3.29 45.09
CA ARG A 128 -22.69 -3.96 45.84
C ARG A 128 -23.98 -3.17 45.62
N ASN A 129 -25.00 -3.81 45.06
CA ASN A 129 -26.34 -3.26 45.04
C ASN A 129 -26.88 -3.17 46.48
N HIS A 130 -27.66 -2.13 46.78
CA HIS A 130 -28.33 -1.93 48.06
C HIS A 130 -29.47 -2.93 48.33
N LEU A 131 -29.68 -3.88 47.42
CA LEU A 131 -30.70 -4.93 47.49
C LEU A 131 -30.14 -6.30 47.90
N GLY A 132 -28.84 -6.43 48.18
CA GLY A 132 -28.29 -7.60 48.87
C GLY A 132 -28.42 -8.95 48.16
N LEU A 133 -28.49 -8.97 46.82
CA LEU A 133 -28.47 -10.18 45.98
C LEU A 133 -27.11 -10.36 45.29
#